data_AF-A0A2E4E2A0-F1
#
_entry.id   AF-A0A2E4E2A0-F1
#
_cell.length_a   1.000
_cell.length_b   1.000
_cell.length_c   1.000
_cell.angle_alpha   90.00
_cell.angle_beta   90.00
_cell.angle_gamma   90.00
#
_symmetry.space_group_name_H-M   'P 1'
#
loop_
_entity.id
_entity.type
_entity.pdbx_description
1 polymer ?
#
loop_
_entity_poly.entity_id
_entity_poly.type
_entity_poly.pdbx_seq_one_letter_code
_entity_poly.pdbx_strand_id
1 'polypeptide(L)'
;MIIKFVFVLIVTCFNNLLSIELTNKLSPEVNCFNKKWEFISDQVMGGLSTGTLEIITEDDNFFYRLNGKVTLENNGGFIQFRSIINLKKSDYEGIEITVRGNGENYYTHLTTKYTFLPWQYYNHEIITTDSWTTLKIFFQNFKKSHFYQPQSFSSDDIKTIGFVAIGRNFDAQLDIKNIEFF
;
A
#
# COMPACT_ATOMS: atom_id res chain seq x y z
N MET A 1 -19.94 8.38 -55.61
CA MET A 1 -18.95 8.14 -54.55
C MET A 1 -19.66 8.30 -53.22
N ILE A 2 -20.06 7.20 -52.57
CA ILE A 2 -20.92 7.21 -51.38
C ILE A 2 -20.03 7.13 -50.14
N ILE A 3 -20.03 8.18 -49.33
CA ILE A 3 -19.32 8.22 -48.04
C ILE A 3 -20.19 7.50 -47.01
N LYS A 4 -19.74 6.31 -46.57
CA LYS A 4 -20.33 5.62 -45.41
C LYS A 4 -19.78 6.25 -44.13
N PHE A 5 -20.61 6.99 -43.41
CA PHE A 5 -20.33 7.36 -42.02
C PHE A 5 -20.50 6.12 -41.14
N VAL A 6 -19.40 5.65 -40.55
CA VAL A 6 -19.42 4.64 -39.49
C VAL A 6 -19.62 5.38 -38.18
N PHE A 7 -20.78 5.18 -37.55
CA PHE A 7 -21.04 5.65 -36.20
C PHE A 7 -20.37 4.66 -35.23
N VAL A 8 -19.23 5.05 -34.65
CA VAL A 8 -18.60 4.27 -33.57
C VAL A 8 -19.24 4.73 -32.26
N LEU A 9 -20.11 3.89 -31.70
CA LEU A 9 -20.68 4.08 -30.38
C LEU A 9 -19.63 3.67 -29.34
N ILE A 10 -18.87 4.63 -28.82
CA ILE A 10 -17.99 4.39 -27.66
C ILE A 10 -18.89 4.35 -26.43
N VAL A 11 -19.26 3.15 -26.00
CA VAL A 11 -19.92 2.94 -24.71
C VAL A 11 -18.84 2.99 -23.63
N THR A 12 -18.64 4.15 -23.01
CA THR A 12 -17.90 4.23 -21.75
C THR A 12 -18.81 3.73 -20.64
N CYS A 13 -18.69 2.45 -20.29
CA CYS A 13 -19.23 1.95 -19.03
C CYS A 13 -18.43 2.60 -17.89
N PHE A 14 -18.93 3.71 -17.35
CA PHE A 14 -18.56 4.15 -16.01
C PHE A 14 -19.21 3.17 -15.03
N ASN A 15 -18.54 2.05 -14.77
CA ASN A 15 -18.80 1.30 -13.56
C ASN A 15 -18.31 2.19 -12.42
N ASN A 16 -19.22 2.77 -11.64
CA ASN A 16 -18.86 3.26 -10.31
C ASN A 16 -18.47 2.03 -9.50
N LEU A 17 -17.20 1.61 -9.58
CA LEU A 17 -16.63 0.77 -8.54
C LEU A 17 -16.79 1.58 -7.26
N LEU A 18 -17.52 1.01 -6.31
CA LEU A 18 -17.52 1.53 -4.95
C LEU A 18 -16.06 1.60 -4.53
N SER A 19 -15.65 2.72 -3.98
CA SER A 19 -14.31 2.86 -3.43
C SER A 19 -14.36 3.42 -2.03
N ILE A 20 -13.30 3.19 -1.27
CA ILE A 20 -13.16 3.71 0.10
C ILE A 20 -11.76 4.27 0.30
N GLU A 21 -11.71 5.58 0.53
CA GLU A 21 -10.50 6.27 0.98
C GLU A 21 -10.18 5.81 2.41
N LEU A 22 -9.02 5.17 2.59
CA LEU A 22 -8.54 4.72 3.89
C LEU A 22 -7.93 5.85 4.70
N THR A 23 -7.44 6.89 4.05
CA THR A 23 -6.87 8.08 4.70
C THR A 23 -7.96 8.93 5.35
N ASN A 24 -7.69 9.46 6.54
CA ASN A 24 -8.61 10.35 7.25
C ASN A 24 -8.06 11.78 7.27
N LYS A 25 -8.70 12.69 6.53
CA LYS A 25 -8.26 14.09 6.41
C LYS A 25 -8.36 14.90 7.70
N LEU A 26 -9.27 14.52 8.60
CA LEU A 26 -9.46 15.21 9.87
C LEU A 26 -8.57 14.65 10.98
N SER A 27 -8.15 13.39 10.85
CA SER A 27 -7.33 12.69 11.84
C SER A 27 -6.34 11.77 11.14
N PRO A 28 -5.28 12.33 10.50
CA PRO A 28 -4.32 11.56 9.70
C PRO A 28 -3.64 10.41 10.44
N GLU A 29 -3.56 10.46 11.77
CA GLU A 29 -3.01 9.40 12.61
C GLU A 29 -3.81 8.09 12.57
N VAL A 30 -5.08 8.13 12.14
CA VAL A 30 -5.95 6.96 11.97
C VAL A 30 -6.48 6.83 10.55
N ASN A 31 -6.84 5.61 10.16
CA ASN A 31 -7.58 5.36 8.94
C ASN A 31 -9.09 5.58 9.11
N CYS A 32 -9.86 5.41 8.03
CA CYS A 32 -11.32 5.52 8.01
C CYS A 32 -12.07 4.54 8.96
N PHE A 33 -11.37 3.54 9.52
CA PHE A 33 -11.90 2.60 10.53
C PHE A 33 -11.47 2.96 11.96
N ASN A 34 -10.92 4.16 12.18
CA ASN A 34 -10.34 4.62 13.45
C ASN A 34 -9.22 3.70 13.96
N LYS A 35 -8.43 3.12 13.05
CA LYS A 35 -7.23 2.34 13.38
C LYS A 35 -5.99 3.15 13.08
N LYS A 36 -5.02 3.15 13.99
CA LYS A 36 -3.80 3.94 13.86
C LYS A 36 -2.95 3.48 12.68
N TRP A 37 -2.21 4.40 12.10
CA TRP A 37 -1.02 4.08 11.31
C TRP A 37 0.17 3.92 12.26
N GLU A 38 0.79 2.74 12.25
CA GLU A 38 1.85 2.36 13.18
C GLU A 38 3.16 2.18 12.43
N PHE A 39 4.24 2.79 12.93
CA PHE A 39 5.60 2.51 12.49
C PHE A 39 6.10 1.20 13.11
N ILE A 40 6.78 0.37 12.31
CA ILE A 40 7.40 -0.87 12.76
C ILE A 40 8.74 -1.03 12.04
N SER A 41 9.77 -1.45 12.77
CA SER A 41 11.07 -1.84 12.21
C SER A 41 11.41 -3.29 12.56
N ASP A 42 12.43 -3.82 11.90
CA ASP A 42 13.01 -5.13 12.23
C ASP A 42 13.62 -5.23 13.63
N GLN A 43 13.72 -4.12 14.38
CA GLN A 43 14.17 -4.10 15.78
C GLN A 43 13.30 -4.99 16.69
N VAL A 44 12.03 -5.23 16.32
CA VAL A 44 11.15 -6.19 17.02
C VAL A 44 11.67 -7.63 16.95
N MET A 45 12.56 -7.92 16.01
CA MET A 45 13.25 -9.20 15.83
C MET A 45 14.76 -9.08 16.09
N GLY A 46 15.22 -7.96 16.67
CA GLY A 46 16.63 -7.68 16.96
C GLY A 46 17.41 -7.03 15.81
N GLY A 47 16.76 -6.69 14.69
CA GLY A 47 17.40 -5.98 13.58
C GLY A 47 17.86 -4.57 13.95
N LEU A 48 18.59 -3.93 13.04
CA LEU A 48 19.24 -2.63 13.27
C LEU A 48 18.66 -1.51 12.39
N SER A 49 17.57 -1.75 11.65
CA SER A 49 16.94 -0.72 10.83
C SER A 49 16.23 0.31 11.72
N THR A 50 16.42 1.59 11.41
CA THR A 50 15.86 2.72 12.18
C THR A 50 15.09 3.64 11.26
N GLY A 51 14.05 4.29 11.78
CA GLY A 51 13.25 5.20 10.98
C GLY A 51 12.10 5.82 11.76
N THR A 52 11.28 6.56 11.03
CA THR A 52 10.12 7.28 11.53
C THR A 52 8.97 7.16 10.53
N LEU A 53 7.75 7.28 11.07
CA LEU A 53 6.56 7.62 10.31
C LEU A 53 6.16 9.04 10.71
N GLU A 54 6.15 9.94 9.74
CA GLU A 54 5.77 11.34 9.94
C GLU A 54 4.50 11.64 9.13
N ILE A 55 3.66 12.51 9.65
CA ILE A 55 2.55 13.11 8.90
C ILE A 55 3.02 14.52 8.55
N ILE A 56 3.18 14.80 7.26
CA ILE A 56 3.65 16.09 6.76
C ILE A 56 2.49 16.80 6.07
N THR A 57 2.26 18.05 6.43
CA THR A 57 1.26 18.92 5.81
C THR A 57 1.93 19.78 4.74
N GLU A 58 1.42 19.72 3.51
CA GLU A 58 1.79 20.58 2.38
C GLU A 58 0.48 21.19 1.84
N ASP A 59 0.35 22.52 1.92
CA ASP A 59 -0.88 23.27 1.64
C ASP A 59 -2.10 22.74 2.45
N ASP A 60 -3.24 22.52 1.80
CA ASP A 60 -4.46 21.95 2.40
C ASP A 60 -4.47 20.41 2.41
N ASN A 61 -3.33 19.77 2.20
CA ASN A 61 -3.19 18.31 2.18
C ASN A 61 -2.13 17.82 3.16
N PHE A 62 -2.19 16.53 3.45
CA PHE A 62 -1.12 15.83 4.18
C PHE A 62 -0.65 14.61 3.39
N PHE A 63 0.51 14.08 3.76
CA PHE A 63 0.99 12.77 3.35
C PHE A 63 1.76 12.10 4.49
N TYR A 64 1.83 10.78 4.45
CA TYR A 64 2.69 9.99 5.32
C TYR A 64 4.08 9.92 4.73
N ARG A 65 5.12 10.18 5.52
CA ARG A 65 6.51 9.93 5.17
C ARG A 65 7.07 8.79 6.02
N LEU A 66 7.45 7.70 5.36
CA LEU A 66 8.31 6.67 5.92
C LEU A 66 9.76 7.02 5.59
N ASN A 67 10.52 7.40 6.60
CA ASN A 67 11.91 7.82 6.44
C ASN A 67 12.82 7.02 7.37
N GLY A 68 14.01 6.64 6.92
CA GLY A 68 14.96 5.93 7.79
C GLY A 68 16.02 5.14 7.05
N LYS A 69 16.84 4.40 7.80
CA LYS A 69 17.91 3.56 7.27
C LYS A 69 17.53 2.09 7.39
N VAL A 70 17.50 1.38 6.26
CA VAL A 70 17.35 -0.07 6.20
C VAL A 70 18.73 -0.71 6.14
N THR A 71 18.97 -1.72 6.97
CA THR A 71 20.23 -2.48 6.99
C THR A 71 19.96 -3.97 7.09
N LEU A 72 20.74 -4.77 6.37
CA LEU A 72 20.73 -6.23 6.40
C LEU A 72 21.54 -6.80 7.58
N GLU A 73 22.15 -5.94 8.39
CA GLU A 73 22.85 -6.34 9.60
C GLU A 73 21.89 -7.02 10.59
N ASN A 74 22.37 -8.11 11.20
CA ASN A 74 21.63 -8.96 12.12
C ASN A 74 20.42 -9.70 11.53
N ASN A 75 20.58 -10.29 10.34
CA ASN A 75 19.63 -11.23 9.70
C ASN A 75 18.23 -10.65 9.43
N GLY A 76 18.10 -9.33 9.37
CA GLY A 76 16.85 -8.61 9.13
C GLY A 76 17.02 -7.56 8.04
N GLY A 77 16.12 -6.58 8.00
CA GLY A 77 16.27 -5.41 7.14
C GLY A 77 14.93 -4.88 6.67
N PHE A 78 14.17 -4.24 7.58
CA PHE A 78 13.00 -3.47 7.16
C PHE A 78 12.65 -2.30 8.09
N ILE A 79 12.03 -1.29 7.48
CA ILE A 79 11.12 -0.35 8.16
C ILE A 79 9.78 -0.36 7.42
N GLN A 80 8.68 -0.17 8.14
CA GLN A 80 7.35 -0.12 7.58
C GLN A 80 6.45 0.82 8.36
N PHE A 81 5.38 1.26 7.72
CA PHE A 81 4.18 1.64 8.44
C PHE A 81 2.98 0.84 7.96
N ARG A 82 2.04 0.57 8.86
CA ARG A 82 0.85 -0.22 8.55
C ARG A 82 -0.36 0.23 9.35
N SER A 83 -1.54 -0.16 8.91
CA SER A 83 -2.78 -0.01 9.69
C SER A 83 -3.66 -1.25 9.59
N ILE A 84 -4.49 -1.44 10.62
CA ILE A 84 -5.50 -2.49 10.67
C ILE A 84 -6.69 -2.08 9.80
N ILE A 85 -7.16 -3.02 8.99
CA ILE A 85 -8.33 -2.88 8.13
C ILE A 85 -9.50 -3.64 8.76
N ASN A 86 -10.68 -3.04 8.70
CA ASN A 86 -11.90 -3.63 9.25
C ASN A 86 -13.04 -3.49 8.23
N LEU A 87 -12.83 -4.11 7.08
CA LEU A 87 -13.86 -4.19 6.04
C LEU A 87 -15.00 -5.10 6.49
N LYS A 88 -16.22 -4.68 6.15
CA LYS A 88 -17.43 -5.48 6.36
C LYS A 88 -18.18 -5.56 5.04
N LYS A 89 -18.11 -6.72 4.38
CA LYS A 89 -18.87 -7.01 3.16
C LYS A 89 -18.58 -6.00 2.04
N SER A 90 -17.41 -6.16 1.45
CA SER A 90 -16.87 -5.36 0.36
C SER A 90 -16.55 -6.24 -0.84
N ASP A 91 -16.54 -5.64 -2.02
CA ASP A 91 -16.17 -6.31 -3.28
C ASP A 91 -15.20 -5.41 -4.05
N TYR A 92 -14.11 -5.05 -3.36
CA TYR A 92 -13.04 -4.26 -3.95
C TYR A 92 -12.10 -5.20 -4.73
N GLU A 93 -11.57 -4.72 -5.84
CA GLU A 93 -10.69 -5.46 -6.73
C GLU A 93 -9.20 -5.12 -6.51
N GLY A 94 -8.90 -3.98 -5.88
CA GLY A 94 -7.52 -3.58 -5.65
C GLY A 94 -7.31 -2.41 -4.70
N ILE A 95 -6.07 -1.91 -4.73
CA ILE A 95 -5.64 -0.71 -4.01
C ILE A 95 -5.20 0.36 -5.00
N GLU A 96 -5.62 1.60 -4.78
CA GLU A 96 -5.07 2.78 -5.44
C GLU A 96 -4.25 3.57 -4.41
N ILE A 97 -3.02 3.93 -4.79
CA ILE A 97 -2.14 4.75 -3.95
C ILE A 97 -1.55 5.91 -4.74
N THR A 98 -1.44 7.07 -4.10
CA THR A 98 -0.68 8.22 -4.63
C THR A 98 0.62 8.33 -3.85
N VAL A 99 1.75 8.13 -4.53
CA VAL A 99 3.06 7.89 -3.94
C VAL A 99 4.17 8.69 -4.64
N ARG A 100 5.20 9.08 -3.90
CA ARG A 100 6.52 9.49 -4.42
C ARG A 100 7.62 8.92 -3.51
N GLY A 101 8.86 8.96 -3.95
CA GLY A 101 9.99 8.47 -3.16
C GLY A 101 11.32 8.87 -3.74
N ASN A 102 12.40 8.38 -3.15
CA ASN A 102 13.77 8.69 -3.56
C ASN A 102 14.30 7.84 -4.74
N GLY A 103 13.41 7.21 -5.52
CA GLY A 103 13.77 6.34 -6.65
C GLY A 103 14.07 4.90 -6.26
N GLU A 104 13.97 4.56 -4.98
CA GLU A 104 14.16 3.20 -4.49
C GLU A 104 12.87 2.37 -4.59
N ASN A 105 13.03 1.04 -4.59
CA ASN A 105 11.91 0.11 -4.61
C ASN A 105 11.34 -0.11 -3.20
N TYR A 106 10.03 -0.01 -3.10
CA TYR A 106 9.25 -0.26 -1.90
C TYR A 106 8.24 -1.36 -2.15
N TYR A 107 7.53 -1.78 -1.12
CA TYR A 107 6.50 -2.81 -1.24
C TYR A 107 5.26 -2.41 -0.46
N THR A 108 4.08 -2.72 -1.00
CA THR A 108 2.87 -2.82 -0.19
C THR A 108 2.73 -4.25 0.31
N HIS A 109 2.47 -4.42 1.60
CA HIS A 109 2.19 -5.70 2.23
C HIS A 109 0.74 -5.74 2.69
N LEU A 110 0.02 -6.79 2.30
CA LEU A 110 -1.29 -7.14 2.83
C LEU A 110 -1.18 -8.38 3.72
N THR A 111 -1.82 -8.33 4.89
CA THR A 111 -2.09 -9.54 5.68
C THR A 111 -3.56 -9.88 5.56
N THR A 112 -3.90 -11.16 5.65
CA THR A 112 -5.26 -11.65 5.49
C THR A 112 -5.64 -12.66 6.56
N LYS A 113 -6.88 -13.17 6.54
CA LYS A 113 -7.25 -14.32 7.38
C LYS A 113 -6.38 -15.56 7.17
N TYR A 114 -5.70 -15.67 6.03
CA TYR A 114 -4.79 -16.75 5.68
C TYR A 114 -3.33 -16.52 6.10
N THR A 115 -3.00 -15.35 6.64
CA THR A 115 -1.68 -15.06 7.21
C THR A 115 -1.72 -15.26 8.74
N PHE A 116 -1.44 -16.48 9.19
CA PHE A 116 -1.46 -16.90 10.60
C PHE A 116 -0.17 -16.55 11.34
N LEU A 117 0.98 -16.58 10.66
CA LEU A 117 2.28 -16.30 11.25
C LEU A 117 2.66 -14.83 11.01
N PRO A 118 3.37 -14.17 11.95
CA PRO A 118 3.61 -12.72 11.87
C PRO A 118 4.50 -12.27 10.71
N TRP A 119 5.25 -13.18 10.09
CA TRP A 119 6.09 -12.93 8.92
C TRP A 119 5.41 -13.25 7.58
N GLN A 120 4.15 -13.68 7.58
CA GLN A 120 3.39 -13.97 6.37
C GLN A 120 2.70 -12.72 5.84
N TYR A 121 2.73 -12.55 4.52
CA TYR A 121 2.09 -11.43 3.83
C TYR A 121 1.86 -11.80 2.36
N TYR A 122 1.06 -10.97 1.70
CA TYR A 122 1.02 -10.84 0.26
C TYR A 122 1.71 -9.53 -0.08
N ASN A 123 2.55 -9.48 -1.10
CA ASN A 123 3.24 -8.25 -1.49
C ASN A 123 3.02 -7.86 -2.95
N HIS A 124 3.20 -6.57 -3.20
CA HIS A 124 3.38 -6.02 -4.52
C HIS A 124 4.46 -4.94 -4.45
N GLU A 125 5.31 -4.88 -5.47
CA GLU A 125 6.36 -3.86 -5.57
C GLU A 125 5.73 -2.49 -5.90
N ILE A 126 6.30 -1.45 -5.29
CA ILE A 126 5.97 -0.04 -5.53
C ILE A 126 7.23 0.59 -6.09
N ILE A 127 7.16 0.96 -7.37
CA ILE A 127 8.22 1.72 -8.04
C ILE A 127 7.92 3.20 -7.80
N THR A 128 8.90 3.92 -7.26
CA THR A 128 8.74 5.33 -6.92
C THR A 128 9.62 6.23 -7.78
N THR A 129 9.16 7.45 -7.98
CA THR A 129 9.92 8.56 -8.55
C THR A 129 9.88 9.75 -7.59
N ASP A 130 10.70 10.76 -7.82
CA ASP A 130 10.67 12.01 -7.05
C ASP A 130 9.35 12.79 -7.19
N SER A 131 8.61 12.51 -8.25
CA SER A 131 7.32 13.09 -8.58
C SER A 131 6.17 12.21 -8.12
N TRP A 132 5.07 12.84 -7.70
CA TRP A 132 3.83 12.15 -7.33
C TRP A 132 3.27 11.35 -8.50
N THR A 133 2.99 10.07 -8.26
CA THR A 133 2.33 9.18 -9.21
C THR A 133 1.23 8.39 -8.53
N THR A 134 0.20 8.01 -9.29
CA THR A 134 -0.90 7.17 -8.80
C THR A 134 -0.76 5.77 -9.38
N LEU A 135 -0.72 4.77 -8.50
CA LEU A 135 -0.61 3.36 -8.85
C LEU A 135 -1.91 2.64 -8.51
N LYS A 136 -2.49 1.94 -9.50
CA LYS A 136 -3.58 0.98 -9.30
C LYS A 136 -3.02 -0.44 -9.27
N ILE A 137 -3.26 -1.15 -8.17
CA ILE A 137 -2.71 -2.49 -7.91
C ILE A 137 -3.86 -3.44 -7.59
N PHE A 138 -4.21 -4.30 -8.54
CA PHE A 138 -5.24 -5.32 -8.34
C PHE A 138 -4.79 -6.40 -7.34
N PHE A 139 -5.70 -6.89 -6.50
CA PHE A 139 -5.40 -7.95 -5.53
C PHE A 139 -4.85 -9.22 -6.18
N GLN A 140 -5.31 -9.55 -7.40
CA GLN A 140 -4.80 -10.70 -8.17
C GLN A 140 -3.30 -10.60 -8.52
N ASN A 141 -2.73 -9.40 -8.54
CA ASN A 141 -1.32 -9.17 -8.87
C ASN A 141 -0.40 -9.33 -7.66
N PHE A 142 -0.95 -9.46 -6.45
CA PHE A 142 -0.15 -9.67 -5.26
C PHE A 142 0.48 -11.07 -5.25
N LYS A 143 1.73 -11.15 -4.80
CA LYS A 143 2.47 -12.41 -4.65
C LYS A 143 2.41 -12.84 -3.19
N LYS A 144 2.08 -14.12 -2.95
CA LYS A 144 2.17 -14.72 -1.62
C LYS A 144 3.64 -14.88 -1.19
N SER A 145 3.94 -14.64 0.08
CA SER A 145 5.31 -14.81 0.60
C SER A 145 5.69 -16.27 0.88
N HIS A 146 4.70 -17.18 1.03
CA HIS A 146 4.90 -18.58 1.37
C HIS A 146 4.03 -19.51 0.52
N PHE A 147 4.58 -20.68 0.15
CA PHE A 147 3.97 -21.58 -0.84
C PHE A 147 2.58 -22.12 -0.45
N TYR A 148 2.31 -22.32 0.85
CA TYR A 148 1.05 -22.88 1.35
C TYR A 148 -0.07 -21.85 1.50
N GLN A 149 0.21 -20.55 1.33
CA GLN A 149 -0.83 -19.53 1.29
C GLN A 149 -1.64 -19.69 -0.02
N PRO A 150 -2.97 -19.47 0.00
CA PRO A 150 -3.73 -19.37 -1.25
C PRO A 150 -3.18 -18.21 -2.09
N GLN A 151 -3.28 -18.29 -3.42
CA GLN A 151 -2.82 -17.19 -4.28
C GLN A 151 -3.83 -16.03 -4.27
N SER A 152 -5.12 -16.35 -4.25
CA SER A 152 -6.23 -15.41 -4.26
C SER A 152 -6.82 -15.21 -2.87
N PHE A 153 -7.29 -13.99 -2.61
CA PHE A 153 -8.06 -13.60 -1.43
C PHE A 153 -9.09 -12.55 -1.85
N SER A 154 -10.15 -12.39 -1.07
CA SER A 154 -11.15 -11.31 -1.25
C SER A 154 -10.76 -10.08 -0.43
N SER A 155 -11.31 -8.91 -0.76
CA SER A 155 -11.09 -7.69 0.03
C SER A 155 -11.50 -7.86 1.50
N ASP A 156 -12.56 -8.62 1.75
CA ASP A 156 -13.04 -8.96 3.10
C ASP A 156 -12.07 -9.81 3.93
N ASP A 157 -11.09 -10.44 3.30
CA ASP A 157 -10.08 -11.23 4.00
C ASP A 157 -8.96 -10.36 4.57
N ILE A 158 -8.82 -9.11 4.12
CA ILE A 158 -7.71 -8.21 4.46
C ILE A 158 -7.79 -7.78 5.92
N LYS A 159 -6.71 -8.02 6.66
CA LYS A 159 -6.54 -7.62 8.07
C LYS A 159 -5.69 -6.36 8.23
N THR A 160 -4.65 -6.20 7.42
CA THR A 160 -3.77 -5.03 7.46
C THR A 160 -3.30 -4.66 6.07
N ILE A 161 -3.06 -3.37 5.87
CA ILE A 161 -2.25 -2.84 4.77
C ILE A 161 -1.02 -2.16 5.35
N GLY A 162 0.13 -2.37 4.73
CA GLY A 162 1.37 -1.70 5.09
C GLY A 162 2.21 -1.35 3.88
N PHE A 163 3.15 -0.44 4.09
CA PHE A 163 4.11 0.03 3.11
C PHE A 163 5.50 -0.09 3.70
N VAL A 164 6.40 -0.71 2.95
CA VAL A 164 7.59 -1.36 3.49
C VAL A 164 8.80 -1.04 2.64
N ALA A 165 9.88 -0.65 3.32
CA ALA A 165 11.23 -0.62 2.80
C ALA A 165 11.95 -1.87 3.32
N ILE A 166 12.37 -2.80 2.44
CA ILE A 166 12.89 -4.12 2.84
C ILE A 166 13.86 -4.69 1.81
N GLY A 167 14.76 -5.57 2.25
CA GLY A 167 15.48 -6.50 1.40
C GLY A 167 16.84 -6.05 0.88
N ARG A 168 17.30 -4.84 1.25
CA ARG A 168 18.66 -4.35 1.00
C ARG A 168 19.05 -3.20 1.92
N ASN A 169 20.32 -2.81 1.88
CA ASN A 169 20.82 -1.61 2.55
C ASN A 169 20.48 -0.37 1.73
N PHE A 170 19.75 0.58 2.30
CA PHE A 170 19.47 1.88 1.68
C PHE A 170 18.86 2.85 2.69
N ASP A 171 18.97 4.14 2.38
CA ASP A 171 18.19 5.18 3.05
C ASP A 171 16.81 5.25 2.37
N ALA A 172 15.77 4.98 3.13
CA ALA A 172 14.39 4.99 2.68
C ALA A 172 13.78 6.38 2.88
N GLN A 173 13.13 6.92 1.83
CA GLN A 173 12.19 8.02 1.91
C GLN A 173 11.02 7.72 0.97
N LEU A 174 9.88 7.31 1.55
CA LEU A 174 8.64 6.99 0.85
C LEU A 174 7.52 7.88 1.35
N ASP A 175 6.87 8.60 0.44
CA ASP A 175 5.75 9.49 0.73
C ASP A 175 4.45 8.93 0.14
N ILE A 176 3.38 8.86 0.93
CA ILE A 176 2.06 8.37 0.48
C ILE A 176 0.98 9.36 0.88
N LYS A 177 0.25 9.87 -0.13
CA LYS A 177 -0.79 10.90 0.03
C LYS A 177 -2.21 10.35 0.04
N ASN A 178 -2.52 9.38 -0.82
CA ASN A 178 -3.84 8.75 -0.90
C ASN A 178 -3.69 7.23 -0.78
N ILE A 179 -4.61 6.59 -0.09
CA ILE A 179 -4.71 5.13 0.00
C ILE A 179 -6.18 4.77 -0.08
N GLU A 180 -6.56 4.00 -1.09
CA GLU A 180 -7.94 3.71 -1.41
C GLU A 180 -8.10 2.24 -1.81
N PHE A 181 -9.22 1.63 -1.44
CA PHE A 181 -9.66 0.40 -2.08
C PHE A 181 -10.71 0.73 -3.13
N PHE A 182 -10.60 0.13 -4.30
CA PHE A 182 -11.54 0.26 -5.42
C PHE A 182 -12.01 -1.12 -5.85
#